data_AF-A0AAD7IME2-F1
#
_entry.id   AF-A0AAD7IME2-F1
#
_cell.length_a   1.000
_cell.length_b   1.000
_cell.length_c   1.000
_cell.angle_alpha   90.00
_cell.angle_beta   90.00
_cell.angle_gamma   90.00
#
_symmetry.space_group_name_H-M   'P 1'
#
loop_
_entity.id
_entity.type
_entity.pdbx_description
1 polymer ?
#
loop_
_entity_poly.entity_id
_entity_poly.type
_entity_poly.pdbx_seq_one_letter_code
_entity_poly.pdbx_strand_id
1 'polypeptide(L)'
;MDSGGWTMVAEMWVFCVRRKLFARGYAGVGVMCGFIASDIPRESLEEIIDAVGGTQVDLTAVIVKHIELAACDPQNPLVSSNLWILNSVVTFISNQCHHGRLARQPLVDCGLAKALIAGVCRLTRITAESQGFLRQAFAVLRWLLIPPDVPSNVWVPTALKAGLLRAIVAVSTYSADTTNVEACRYILTKHLVPSLAYYHVLRCLPKAICKVKADLIPPPIFREWTAFMELAKSRIELFRFFNSEKYTPLRACDNSSCNIIQDPQTFDLCSACRQCFYCSGDCRRMDWEAGGHRVGCPRLCLQATVTEILGQRELSFLGAVVHQVYSIMKHTIWLKQITFMHAHPGEDFYALFDQTGVSPPCDVLAQSASDHPRVRTCHATRSGGLIELHMLLMTSKDHTVAQWIPMRSSSSALHDGLQQIAAGIDPTADISQIQGRLRDEIQRLEEEEGAEVIQFH
;
A
#
# COMPACT_ATOMS: atom_id res chain seq x y z
N MET A 1 -23.97 -26.62 22.98
CA MET A 1 -23.40 -27.94 22.65
C MET A 1 -22.35 -28.24 23.70
N ASP A 2 -22.28 -29.49 24.13
CA ASP A 2 -21.15 -30.02 24.90
C ASP A 2 -19.90 -30.16 23.99
N SER A 3 -18.74 -30.43 24.58
CA SER A 3 -17.45 -30.57 23.87
C SER A 3 -17.47 -31.60 22.74
N GLY A 4 -18.24 -32.68 22.88
CA GLY A 4 -18.39 -33.69 21.82
C GLY A 4 -19.12 -33.19 20.56
N GLY A 5 -19.97 -32.16 20.69
CA GLY A 5 -20.76 -31.64 19.57
C GLY A 5 -19.92 -30.93 18.50
N TRP A 6 -18.87 -30.21 18.90
CA TRP A 6 -18.08 -29.39 17.97
C TRP A 6 -17.07 -30.21 17.16
N THR A 7 -16.49 -31.26 17.75
CA THR A 7 -15.64 -32.22 17.02
C THR A 7 -16.42 -32.87 15.88
N MET A 8 -17.64 -33.35 16.15
CA MET A 8 -18.49 -33.95 15.11
C MET A 8 -18.79 -32.96 13.97
N VAL A 9 -19.07 -31.70 14.31
CA VAL A 9 -19.30 -30.63 13.32
C VAL A 9 -18.08 -30.40 12.44
N ALA A 10 -16.88 -30.36 13.03
CA ALA A 10 -15.62 -30.17 12.31
C ALA A 10 -15.27 -31.38 11.42
N GLU A 11 -15.43 -32.61 11.93
CA GLU A 11 -15.24 -33.83 11.15
C GLU A 11 -16.19 -33.89 9.95
N MET A 12 -17.46 -33.47 10.13
CA MET A 12 -18.41 -33.36 9.05
C MET A 12 -18.00 -32.30 8.02
N TRP A 13 -17.42 -31.17 8.44
CA TRP A 13 -16.85 -30.17 7.52
C TRP A 13 -15.76 -30.77 6.64
N VAL A 14 -14.79 -31.47 7.24
CA VAL A 14 -13.71 -32.15 6.52
C VAL A 14 -14.28 -33.21 5.58
N PHE A 15 -15.24 -34.00 6.06
CA PHE A 15 -15.91 -35.03 5.28
C PHE A 15 -16.58 -34.44 4.03
N CYS A 16 -17.30 -33.32 4.18
CA CYS A 16 -17.96 -32.66 3.07
C CYS A 16 -16.98 -32.14 2.01
N VAL A 17 -15.82 -31.60 2.44
CA VAL A 17 -14.73 -31.22 1.53
C VAL A 17 -14.17 -32.45 0.79
N ARG A 18 -13.80 -33.50 1.53
CA ARG A 18 -13.19 -34.72 0.97
C ARG A 18 -14.10 -35.41 -0.05
N ARG A 19 -15.40 -35.46 0.23
CA ARG A 19 -16.41 -36.13 -0.60
C ARG A 19 -17.05 -35.22 -1.65
N LYS A 20 -16.68 -33.93 -1.71
CA LYS A 20 -17.28 -32.92 -2.62
C LYS A 20 -18.82 -32.88 -2.53
N LEU A 21 -19.39 -33.09 -1.34
CA LEU A 21 -20.84 -33.26 -1.16
C LEU A 21 -21.65 -32.00 -1.45
N PHE A 22 -20.99 -30.84 -1.50
CA PHE A 22 -21.59 -29.55 -1.80
C PHE A 22 -22.22 -29.43 -3.18
N ALA A 23 -21.67 -30.11 -4.18
CA ALA A 23 -22.25 -30.13 -5.53
C ALA A 23 -23.65 -30.76 -5.55
N ARG A 24 -24.09 -31.41 -4.45
CA ARG A 24 -25.38 -32.10 -4.34
C ARG A 24 -26.37 -31.40 -3.41
N GLY A 25 -26.10 -30.17 -2.95
CA GLY A 25 -27.08 -29.36 -2.21
C GLY A 25 -27.44 -29.87 -0.82
N TYR A 26 -26.50 -30.47 -0.09
CA TYR A 26 -26.78 -31.10 1.20
C TYR A 26 -27.13 -30.08 2.30
N ALA A 27 -28.42 -30.00 2.65
CA ALA A 27 -28.97 -29.03 3.61
C ALA A 27 -28.36 -29.13 5.04
N GLY A 28 -27.84 -30.29 5.42
CA GLY A 28 -27.22 -30.51 6.72
C GLY A 28 -25.96 -29.68 6.95
N VAL A 29 -25.19 -29.39 5.88
CA VAL A 29 -24.01 -28.52 6.00
C VAL A 29 -24.39 -27.07 6.17
N GLY A 30 -25.57 -26.72 5.66
CA GLY A 30 -26.22 -25.48 6.02
C GLY A 30 -26.36 -25.45 7.54
N VAL A 31 -27.39 -26.06 8.11
CA VAL A 31 -27.73 -25.96 9.54
C VAL A 31 -26.51 -25.90 10.50
N MET A 32 -25.50 -26.75 10.29
CA MET A 32 -24.23 -26.69 11.05
C MET A 32 -23.46 -25.38 10.90
N CYS A 33 -23.21 -24.90 9.69
CA CYS A 33 -22.56 -23.61 9.46
C CYS A 33 -23.34 -22.44 10.11
N GLY A 34 -24.66 -22.57 10.30
CA GLY A 34 -25.49 -21.59 11.03
C GLY A 34 -25.24 -21.59 12.54
N PHE A 35 -25.05 -22.77 13.14
CA PHE A 35 -24.60 -22.87 14.54
C PHE A 35 -23.18 -22.32 14.72
N ILE A 36 -22.29 -22.61 13.77
CA ILE A 36 -20.91 -22.09 13.74
C ILE A 36 -20.86 -20.57 13.54
N ALA A 37 -21.85 -19.99 12.86
CA ALA A 37 -21.94 -18.53 12.68
C ALA A 37 -22.27 -17.78 13.98
N SER A 38 -22.65 -18.46 15.06
CA SER A 38 -22.80 -17.84 16.40
C SER A 38 -21.43 -17.67 17.09
N ASP A 39 -21.37 -16.93 18.19
CA ASP A 39 -20.13 -16.74 18.95
C ASP A 39 -19.70 -18.07 19.60
N ILE A 40 -18.77 -18.78 18.94
CA ILE A 40 -18.25 -20.06 19.40
C ILE A 40 -17.22 -19.82 20.52
N PRO A 41 -17.34 -20.47 21.70
CA PRO A 41 -16.32 -20.41 22.75
C PRO A 41 -14.92 -20.76 22.24
N ARG A 42 -13.88 -20.24 22.87
CA ARG A 42 -12.49 -20.45 22.43
C ARG A 42 -12.12 -21.93 22.43
N GLU A 43 -12.54 -22.67 23.45
CA GLU A 43 -12.28 -24.10 23.63
C GLU A 43 -12.88 -24.90 22.46
N SER A 44 -14.08 -24.55 22.04
CA SER A 44 -14.77 -25.15 20.91
C SER A 44 -14.10 -24.82 19.56
N LEU A 45 -13.45 -23.66 19.42
CA LEU A 45 -12.63 -23.37 18.24
C LEU A 45 -11.36 -24.22 18.20
N GLU A 46 -10.72 -24.47 19.34
CA GLU A 46 -9.55 -25.34 19.45
C GLU A 46 -9.91 -26.79 19.09
N GLU A 47 -11.05 -27.30 19.57
CA GLU A 47 -11.58 -28.61 19.15
C GLU A 47 -11.84 -28.71 17.64
N ILE A 48 -12.36 -27.64 17.03
CA ILE A 48 -12.55 -27.57 15.57
C ILE A 48 -11.19 -27.61 14.87
N ILE A 49 -10.20 -26.85 15.34
CA ILE A 49 -8.84 -26.82 14.78
C ILE A 49 -8.20 -28.22 14.85
N ASP A 50 -8.32 -28.90 15.98
CA ASP A 50 -7.80 -30.26 16.17
C ASP A 50 -8.43 -31.25 15.20
N ALA A 51 -9.75 -31.20 15.05
CA ALA A 51 -10.50 -32.10 14.17
C ALA A 51 -10.19 -31.92 12.66
N VAL A 52 -9.79 -30.71 12.24
CA VAL A 52 -9.46 -30.42 10.82
C VAL A 52 -7.99 -30.64 10.46
N GLY A 53 -7.11 -30.89 11.45
CA GLY A 53 -5.68 -31.13 11.22
C GLY A 53 -4.73 -30.63 12.31
N GLY A 54 -5.24 -29.95 13.34
CA GLY A 54 -4.45 -29.44 14.46
C GLY A 54 -3.86 -28.05 14.25
N THR A 55 -4.08 -27.40 13.10
CA THR A 55 -3.57 -26.05 12.85
C THR A 55 -4.62 -25.11 12.26
N GLN A 56 -4.43 -23.81 12.50
CA GLN A 56 -5.26 -22.79 11.84
C GLN A 56 -5.07 -22.76 10.31
N VAL A 57 -3.93 -23.23 9.80
CA VAL A 57 -3.69 -23.38 8.36
C VAL A 57 -4.59 -24.47 7.79
N ASP A 58 -4.73 -25.61 8.48
CA ASP A 58 -5.63 -26.69 8.06
C ASP A 58 -7.09 -26.25 8.08
N LEU A 59 -7.52 -25.58 9.16
CA LEU A 59 -8.86 -25.00 9.24
C LEU A 59 -9.11 -24.01 8.11
N THR A 60 -8.16 -23.12 7.85
CA THR A 60 -8.27 -22.17 6.76
C THR A 60 -8.37 -22.89 5.41
N ALA A 61 -7.54 -23.89 5.15
CA ALA A 61 -7.57 -24.63 3.90
C ALA A 61 -8.94 -25.27 3.66
N VAL A 62 -9.56 -25.83 4.71
CA VAL A 62 -10.93 -26.35 4.67
C VAL A 62 -11.94 -25.25 4.36
N ILE A 63 -11.86 -24.09 5.01
CA ILE A 63 -12.73 -22.93 4.76
C ILE A 63 -12.62 -22.43 3.31
N VAL A 64 -11.39 -22.22 2.84
CA VAL A 64 -11.13 -21.81 1.45
C VAL A 64 -11.74 -22.82 0.50
N LYS A 65 -11.60 -24.13 0.80
CA LYS A 65 -12.13 -25.16 -0.05
C LYS A 65 -13.66 -25.19 -0.08
N HIS A 66 -14.32 -24.89 1.02
CA HIS A 66 -15.78 -24.74 1.07
C HIS A 66 -16.25 -23.58 0.19
N ILE A 67 -15.58 -22.42 0.27
CA ILE A 67 -15.90 -21.26 -0.57
C ILE A 67 -15.69 -21.60 -2.05
N GLU A 68 -14.56 -22.24 -2.38
CA GLU A 68 -14.31 -22.70 -3.74
C GLU A 68 -15.38 -23.67 -4.21
N LEU A 69 -15.71 -24.73 -3.45
CA LEU A 69 -16.72 -25.70 -3.88
C LEU A 69 -18.10 -25.06 -4.05
N ALA A 70 -18.47 -24.12 -3.18
CA ALA A 70 -19.73 -23.40 -3.28
C ALA A 70 -19.76 -22.42 -4.47
N ALA A 71 -18.61 -21.82 -4.84
CA ALA A 71 -18.48 -20.82 -5.90
C ALA A 71 -18.03 -21.36 -7.28
N CYS A 72 -17.39 -22.53 -7.33
CA CYS A 72 -16.65 -22.97 -8.52
C CYS A 72 -17.45 -23.81 -9.50
N ASP A 73 -18.66 -24.27 -9.20
CA ASP A 73 -19.44 -25.02 -10.19
C ASP A 73 -19.79 -24.10 -11.37
N PRO A 74 -19.14 -24.25 -12.55
CA PRO A 74 -19.36 -23.35 -13.67
C PRO A 74 -20.67 -23.62 -14.38
N GLN A 75 -21.24 -24.81 -14.18
CA GLN A 75 -22.42 -25.29 -14.89
C GLN A 75 -23.71 -25.02 -14.12
N ASN A 76 -23.61 -24.81 -12.80
CA ASN A 76 -24.77 -24.56 -11.96
C ASN A 76 -24.83 -23.11 -11.46
N PRO A 77 -25.98 -22.42 -11.59
CA PRO A 77 -26.18 -21.14 -10.91
C PRO A 77 -26.06 -21.34 -9.39
N LEU A 78 -25.64 -20.29 -8.69
CA LEU A 78 -25.63 -20.28 -7.22
C LEU A 78 -27.08 -20.45 -6.73
N VAL A 79 -27.41 -21.66 -6.27
CA VAL A 79 -28.68 -21.96 -5.61
C VAL A 79 -28.66 -21.45 -4.16
N SER A 80 -29.83 -21.25 -3.56
CA SER A 80 -29.95 -20.69 -2.19
C SER A 80 -29.14 -21.47 -1.14
N SER A 81 -28.98 -22.79 -1.28
CA SER A 81 -28.15 -23.59 -0.37
C SER A 81 -26.66 -23.23 -0.44
N ASN A 82 -26.12 -22.96 -1.64
CA ASN A 82 -24.73 -22.48 -1.80
C ASN A 82 -24.54 -21.10 -1.18
N LEU A 83 -25.49 -20.18 -1.39
CA LEU A 83 -25.46 -18.85 -0.79
C LEU A 83 -25.49 -18.91 0.73
N TRP A 84 -26.28 -19.83 1.28
CA TRP A 84 -26.37 -20.03 2.71
C TRP A 84 -25.04 -20.54 3.29
N ILE A 85 -24.41 -21.54 2.66
CA ILE A 85 -23.08 -22.02 3.06
C ILE A 85 -22.04 -20.91 3.01
N LEU A 86 -22.00 -20.16 1.90
CA LEU A 86 -21.11 -19.03 1.73
C LEU A 86 -21.32 -17.98 2.83
N ASN A 87 -22.57 -17.59 3.08
CA ASN A 87 -22.91 -16.62 4.11
C ASN A 87 -22.46 -17.09 5.50
N SER A 88 -22.73 -18.34 5.86
CA SER A 88 -22.36 -18.87 7.16
C SER A 88 -20.87 -19.03 7.36
N VAL A 89 -20.14 -19.52 6.35
CA VAL A 89 -18.67 -19.63 6.40
C VAL A 89 -18.03 -18.26 6.55
N VAL A 90 -18.50 -17.26 5.81
CA VAL A 90 -17.95 -15.91 5.91
C VAL A 90 -18.36 -15.21 7.20
N THR A 91 -19.56 -15.46 7.71
CA THR A 91 -20.00 -14.96 9.02
C THR A 91 -19.15 -15.55 10.14
N PHE A 92 -18.85 -16.85 10.08
CA PHE A 92 -17.89 -17.49 10.99
C PHE A 92 -16.53 -16.79 10.96
N ILE A 93 -15.92 -16.63 9.77
CA ILE A 93 -14.63 -15.93 9.64
C ILE A 93 -14.72 -14.52 10.24
N SER A 94 -15.75 -13.76 9.87
CA SER A 94 -15.95 -12.38 10.32
C SER A 94 -15.98 -12.29 11.85
N ASN A 95 -16.77 -13.15 12.50
CA ASN A 95 -16.87 -13.20 13.96
C ASN A 95 -15.55 -13.62 14.61
N GLN A 96 -14.91 -14.69 14.13
CA GLN A 96 -13.67 -15.16 14.74
C GLN A 96 -12.49 -14.18 14.53
N CYS A 97 -12.47 -13.45 13.40
CA CYS A 97 -11.52 -12.37 13.17
C CYS A 97 -11.79 -11.17 14.09
N HIS A 98 -13.06 -10.81 14.32
CA HIS A 98 -13.43 -9.71 15.22
C HIS A 98 -12.97 -9.98 16.66
N HIS A 99 -13.05 -11.22 17.12
CA HIS A 99 -12.56 -11.65 18.43
C HIS A 99 -11.06 -11.95 18.48
N GLY A 100 -10.31 -11.77 17.38
CA GLY A 100 -8.88 -12.06 17.31
C GLY A 100 -8.51 -13.54 17.49
N ARG A 101 -9.46 -14.46 17.27
CA ARG A 101 -9.27 -15.90 17.49
C ARG A 101 -8.66 -16.62 16.29
N LEU A 102 -8.99 -16.16 15.08
CA LEU A 102 -8.30 -16.61 13.86
C LEU A 102 -7.13 -15.68 13.54
N ALA A 103 -5.94 -16.28 13.45
CA ALA A 103 -4.77 -15.62 12.94
C ALA A 103 -4.98 -15.30 11.46
N ARG A 104 -4.58 -14.09 11.12
CA ARG A 104 -4.71 -13.56 9.77
C ARG A 104 -3.81 -14.27 8.76
N GLN A 105 -2.57 -14.57 9.16
CA GLN A 105 -1.55 -15.07 8.25
C GLN A 105 -1.99 -16.40 7.57
N PRO A 106 -2.53 -17.40 8.30
CA PRO A 106 -3.14 -18.58 7.68
C PRO A 106 -4.21 -18.27 6.62
N LEU A 107 -5.19 -17.41 6.96
CA LEU A 107 -6.29 -16.99 6.06
C LEU A 107 -5.76 -16.45 4.73
N VAL A 108 -4.70 -15.67 4.86
CA VAL A 108 -4.03 -14.99 3.78
C VAL A 108 -3.19 -15.96 2.93
N ASP A 109 -2.38 -16.82 3.56
CA ASP A 109 -1.52 -17.80 2.89
C ASP A 109 -2.30 -18.89 2.13
N CYS A 110 -3.43 -19.32 2.67
CA CYS A 110 -4.32 -20.26 1.98
C CYS A 110 -5.15 -19.60 0.86
N GLY A 111 -5.03 -18.29 0.64
CA GLY A 111 -5.68 -17.60 -0.47
C GLY A 111 -7.16 -17.29 -0.26
N LEU A 112 -7.61 -17.05 0.97
CA LEU A 112 -9.01 -16.72 1.26
C LEU A 112 -9.54 -15.53 0.46
N ALA A 113 -8.74 -14.47 0.30
CA ALA A 113 -9.14 -13.30 -0.49
C ALA A 113 -9.49 -13.68 -1.94
N LYS A 114 -8.70 -14.57 -2.56
CA LYS A 114 -8.96 -15.08 -3.92
C LYS A 114 -10.28 -15.85 -3.98
N ALA A 115 -10.53 -16.73 -3.01
CA ALA A 115 -11.76 -17.52 -2.95
C ALA A 115 -13.00 -16.64 -2.75
N LEU A 116 -12.94 -15.66 -1.84
CA LEU A 116 -14.03 -14.70 -1.61
C LEU A 116 -14.34 -13.87 -2.85
N ILE A 117 -13.31 -13.30 -3.50
CA ILE A 117 -13.48 -12.51 -4.72
C ILE A 117 -14.09 -13.35 -5.85
N ALA A 118 -13.67 -14.61 -5.98
CA ALA A 118 -14.25 -15.54 -6.95
C ALA A 118 -15.74 -15.81 -6.65
N GLY A 119 -16.09 -16.02 -5.37
CA GLY A 119 -17.47 -16.17 -4.90
C GLY A 119 -18.33 -14.94 -5.21
N VAL A 120 -17.84 -13.74 -4.91
CA VAL A 120 -18.54 -12.48 -5.25
C VAL A 120 -18.73 -12.34 -6.76
N CYS A 121 -17.68 -12.58 -7.55
CA CYS A 121 -17.75 -12.47 -9.01
C CYS A 121 -18.73 -13.46 -9.66
N ARG A 122 -19.10 -14.54 -8.97
CA ARG A 122 -20.05 -15.55 -9.44
C ARG A 122 -21.51 -15.17 -9.23
N LEU A 123 -21.78 -14.17 -8.39
CA LEU A 123 -23.11 -13.62 -8.20
C LEU A 123 -23.50 -12.84 -9.46
N THR A 124 -24.05 -13.54 -10.45
CA THR A 124 -24.51 -12.96 -11.73
C THR A 124 -25.69 -12.00 -11.54
N ARG A 125 -26.45 -12.19 -10.46
CA ARG A 125 -27.49 -11.28 -9.99
C ARG A 125 -27.43 -11.23 -8.46
N ILE A 126 -27.43 -10.03 -7.91
CA ILE A 126 -27.51 -9.82 -6.47
C ILE A 126 -28.99 -9.93 -6.07
N THR A 127 -29.32 -10.99 -5.35
CA THR A 127 -30.64 -11.21 -4.74
C THR A 127 -30.64 -10.69 -3.30
N ALA A 128 -31.83 -10.52 -2.70
CA ALA A 128 -31.95 -10.20 -1.28
C ALA A 128 -31.20 -11.21 -0.39
N GLU A 129 -31.23 -12.51 -0.74
CA GLU A 129 -30.52 -13.58 -0.02
C GLU A 129 -28.99 -13.42 -0.07
N SER A 130 -28.45 -12.90 -1.18
CA SER A 130 -27.01 -12.72 -1.35
C SER A 130 -26.43 -11.51 -0.60
N GLN A 131 -27.26 -10.58 -0.14
CA GLN A 131 -26.82 -9.35 0.52
C GLN A 131 -26.04 -9.62 1.81
N GLY A 132 -26.48 -10.61 2.60
CA GLY A 132 -25.79 -11.01 3.83
C GLY A 132 -24.37 -11.50 3.55
N PHE A 133 -24.22 -12.38 2.57
CA PHE A 133 -22.91 -12.88 2.14
C PHE A 133 -22.03 -11.74 1.62
N LEU A 134 -22.55 -10.85 0.78
CA LEU A 134 -21.78 -9.73 0.24
C LEU A 134 -21.26 -8.80 1.34
N ARG A 135 -22.11 -8.47 2.31
CA ARG A 135 -21.73 -7.62 3.45
C ARG A 135 -20.59 -8.24 4.23
N GLN A 136 -20.73 -9.51 4.60
CA GLN A 136 -19.69 -10.21 5.36
C GLN A 136 -18.43 -10.44 4.51
N ALA A 137 -18.56 -10.74 3.23
CA ALA A 137 -17.42 -10.96 2.33
C ALA A 137 -16.60 -9.67 2.17
N PHE A 138 -17.24 -8.52 2.04
CA PHE A 138 -16.53 -7.24 1.96
C PHE A 138 -15.98 -6.79 3.32
N ALA A 139 -16.63 -7.12 4.43
CA ALA A 139 -16.06 -6.91 5.76
C ALA A 139 -14.77 -7.74 5.94
N VAL A 140 -14.79 -9.02 5.59
CA VAL A 140 -13.61 -9.90 5.64
C VAL A 140 -12.55 -9.46 4.62
N LEU A 141 -12.93 -9.08 3.39
CA LEU A 141 -11.99 -8.57 2.40
C LEU A 141 -11.36 -7.26 2.84
N ARG A 142 -12.13 -6.33 3.41
CA ARG A 142 -11.59 -5.11 4.00
C ARG A 142 -10.58 -5.46 5.09
N TRP A 143 -10.94 -6.38 5.99
CA TRP A 143 -10.00 -6.85 7.00
C TRP A 143 -8.74 -7.42 6.35
N LEU A 144 -8.85 -8.38 5.41
CA LEU A 144 -7.75 -9.05 4.69
C LEU A 144 -6.89 -8.14 3.79
N LEU A 145 -7.45 -7.05 3.27
CA LEU A 145 -6.74 -6.07 2.42
C LEU A 145 -6.08 -4.94 3.22
N ILE A 146 -6.34 -4.86 4.53
CA ILE A 146 -5.62 -3.99 5.46
C ILE A 146 -4.69 -4.84 6.34
N PRO A 147 -3.69 -5.57 5.83
CA PRO A 147 -2.77 -6.21 6.74
C PRO A 147 -2.01 -5.10 7.40
N PRO A 148 -2.11 -5.03 8.73
CA PRO A 148 -1.18 -4.16 9.40
C PRO A 148 0.19 -4.85 9.14
N ASP A 149 0.34 -6.17 9.29
CA ASP A 149 1.63 -6.89 9.18
C ASP A 149 2.33 -6.95 7.81
N VAL A 150 1.58 -6.82 6.72
CA VAL A 150 2.07 -7.24 5.40
C VAL A 150 1.82 -6.16 4.37
N PRO A 151 2.84 -5.72 3.63
CA PRO A 151 2.65 -4.65 2.68
C PRO A 151 1.70 -5.04 1.55
N SER A 152 0.94 -4.05 1.07
CA SER A 152 -0.09 -4.23 0.04
C SER A 152 0.47 -4.81 -1.27
N ASN A 153 1.78 -4.71 -1.50
CA ASN A 153 2.49 -5.27 -2.65
C ASN A 153 2.38 -6.81 -2.74
N VAL A 154 2.02 -7.52 -1.67
CA VAL A 154 1.83 -8.99 -1.68
C VAL A 154 0.41 -9.38 -2.07
N TRP A 155 -0.60 -8.82 -1.40
CA TRP A 155 -1.98 -9.33 -1.50
C TRP A 155 -2.82 -8.66 -2.57
N VAL A 156 -2.63 -7.35 -2.78
CA VAL A 156 -3.40 -6.61 -3.80
C VAL A 156 -3.18 -7.20 -5.20
N PRO A 157 -1.95 -7.60 -5.63
CA PRO A 157 -1.78 -8.31 -6.89
C PRO A 157 -2.60 -9.59 -7.00
N THR A 158 -2.68 -10.38 -5.92
CA THR A 158 -3.48 -11.61 -5.86
C THR A 158 -4.97 -11.32 -5.96
N ALA A 159 -5.47 -10.32 -5.23
CA ALA A 159 -6.85 -9.87 -5.28
C ALA A 159 -7.23 -9.32 -6.68
N LEU A 160 -6.37 -8.51 -7.29
CA LEU A 160 -6.56 -8.00 -8.65
C LEU A 160 -6.64 -9.14 -9.67
N LYS A 161 -5.73 -10.13 -9.59
CA LYS A 161 -5.77 -11.32 -10.44
C LYS A 161 -7.07 -12.13 -10.27
N ALA A 162 -7.58 -12.21 -9.03
CA ALA A 162 -8.83 -12.87 -8.70
C ALA A 162 -10.08 -12.13 -9.23
N GLY A 163 -9.95 -10.86 -9.61
CA GLY A 163 -11.04 -10.06 -10.18
C GLY A 163 -11.64 -9.04 -9.21
N LEU A 164 -10.87 -8.53 -8.24
CA LEU A 164 -11.34 -7.56 -7.25
C LEU A 164 -12.07 -6.36 -7.87
N LEU A 165 -11.52 -5.76 -8.94
CA LEU A 165 -12.19 -4.62 -9.60
C LEU A 165 -13.55 -4.99 -10.19
N ARG A 166 -13.67 -6.19 -10.77
CA ARG A 166 -14.96 -6.69 -11.29
C ARG A 166 -15.95 -6.93 -10.15
N ALA A 167 -15.50 -7.46 -9.02
CA ALA A 167 -16.31 -7.66 -7.83
C ALA A 167 -16.84 -6.32 -7.27
N ILE A 168 -15.98 -5.31 -7.16
CA ILE A 168 -16.34 -3.96 -6.71
C ILE A 168 -17.43 -3.35 -7.61
N VAL A 169 -17.25 -3.41 -8.93
CA VAL A 169 -18.23 -2.89 -9.89
C VAL A 169 -19.54 -3.67 -9.80
N ALA A 170 -19.50 -5.00 -9.83
CA ALA A 170 -20.70 -5.83 -9.75
C ALA A 170 -21.52 -5.55 -8.47
N VAL A 171 -20.86 -5.47 -7.31
CA VAL A 171 -21.53 -5.16 -6.04
C VAL A 171 -22.10 -3.75 -6.04
N SER A 172 -21.34 -2.77 -6.53
CA SER A 172 -21.80 -1.39 -6.60
C SER A 172 -22.96 -1.19 -7.58
N THR A 173 -23.07 -2.03 -8.61
CA THR A 173 -24.12 -1.92 -9.64
C THR A 173 -25.42 -2.57 -9.20
N TYR A 174 -25.35 -3.73 -8.54
CA TYR A 174 -26.54 -4.54 -8.25
C TYR A 174 -26.95 -4.54 -6.78
N SER A 175 -26.15 -4.00 -5.85
CA SER A 175 -26.50 -3.97 -4.44
C SER A 175 -27.47 -2.83 -4.12
N ALA A 176 -28.62 -3.17 -3.54
CA ALA A 176 -29.51 -2.18 -2.92
C ALA A 176 -29.03 -1.73 -1.52
N ASP A 177 -28.16 -2.51 -0.88
CA ASP A 177 -27.60 -2.17 0.43
C ASP A 177 -26.46 -1.15 0.27
N THR A 178 -26.66 0.05 0.84
CA THR A 178 -25.68 1.15 0.83
C THR A 178 -24.39 0.80 1.59
N THR A 179 -24.47 -0.13 2.55
CA THR A 179 -23.30 -0.63 3.31
C THR A 179 -22.30 -1.32 2.39
N ASN A 180 -22.79 -2.11 1.43
CA ASN A 180 -21.94 -2.82 0.46
C ASN A 180 -21.26 -1.83 -0.51
N VAL A 181 -21.99 -0.80 -0.92
CA VAL A 181 -21.47 0.29 -1.76
C VAL A 181 -20.41 1.09 -1.01
N GLU A 182 -20.64 1.39 0.28
CA GLU A 182 -19.65 2.06 1.13
C GLU A 182 -18.38 1.21 1.29
N ALA A 183 -18.52 -0.09 1.48
CA ALA A 183 -17.37 -0.99 1.54
C ALA A 183 -16.58 -0.99 0.23
N CYS A 184 -17.27 -0.93 -0.92
CA CYS A 184 -16.63 -0.77 -2.24
C CYS A 184 -15.85 0.56 -2.36
N ARG A 185 -16.47 1.70 -1.98
CA ARG A 185 -15.79 3.01 -1.94
C ARG A 185 -14.59 3.00 -1.02
N TYR A 186 -14.72 2.39 0.15
CA TYR A 186 -13.64 2.25 1.11
C TYR A 186 -12.47 1.45 0.52
N ILE A 187 -12.71 0.28 -0.09
CA ILE A 187 -11.64 -0.51 -0.72
C ILE A 187 -10.95 0.28 -1.85
N LEU A 188 -11.73 0.96 -2.71
CA LEU A 188 -11.17 1.77 -3.79
C LEU A 188 -10.25 2.88 -3.27
N THR A 189 -10.76 3.70 -2.37
CA THR A 189 -10.09 4.93 -1.91
C THR A 189 -9.03 4.69 -0.85
N LYS A 190 -9.27 3.76 0.07
CA LYS A 190 -8.41 3.51 1.24
C LYS A 190 -7.39 2.41 1.03
N HIS A 191 -7.56 1.54 0.02
CA HIS A 191 -6.62 0.43 -0.22
C HIS A 191 -6.04 0.47 -1.61
N LEU A 192 -6.88 0.50 -2.64
CA LEU A 192 -6.38 0.39 -4.01
C LEU A 192 -5.58 1.63 -4.41
N VAL A 193 -6.07 2.84 -4.09
CA VAL A 193 -5.35 4.10 -4.37
C VAL A 193 -3.95 4.15 -3.74
N PRO A 194 -3.76 3.97 -2.41
CA PRO A 194 -2.41 3.92 -1.83
C PRO A 194 -1.55 2.79 -2.39
N SER A 195 -2.18 1.66 -2.76
CA SER A 195 -1.47 0.52 -3.32
C SER A 195 -0.90 0.77 -4.72
N LEU A 196 -1.29 1.85 -5.41
CA LEU A 196 -0.74 2.23 -6.71
C LEU A 196 0.72 2.73 -6.63
N ALA A 197 1.27 2.93 -5.43
CA ALA A 197 2.68 3.20 -5.24
C ALA A 197 3.56 1.94 -5.46
N TYR A 198 2.97 0.73 -5.41
CA TYR A 198 3.73 -0.51 -5.44
C TYR A 198 3.90 -1.07 -6.87
N TYR A 199 5.14 -1.44 -7.21
CA TYR A 199 5.54 -2.00 -8.50
C TYR A 199 4.76 -3.27 -8.84
N HIS A 200 4.64 -4.21 -7.89
CA HIS A 200 3.92 -5.47 -8.13
C HIS A 200 2.41 -5.30 -8.35
N VAL A 201 1.82 -4.26 -7.77
CA VAL A 201 0.41 -3.91 -7.98
C VAL A 201 0.21 -3.42 -9.40
N LEU A 202 1.01 -2.46 -9.84
CA LEU A 202 0.93 -1.90 -11.20
C LEU A 202 1.25 -2.92 -12.28
N ARG A 203 2.10 -3.91 -12.01
CA ARG A 203 2.32 -5.04 -12.92
C ARG A 203 1.03 -5.83 -13.23
N CYS A 204 0.13 -5.93 -12.27
CA CYS A 204 -1.11 -6.72 -12.39
C CYS A 204 -2.30 -5.87 -12.83
N LEU A 205 -2.29 -4.58 -12.50
CA LEU A 205 -3.42 -3.68 -12.64
C LEU A 205 -3.95 -3.51 -14.08
N PRO A 206 -3.13 -3.33 -15.14
CA PRO A 206 -3.64 -3.20 -16.51
C PRO A 206 -4.52 -4.38 -16.94
N LYS A 207 -4.13 -5.60 -16.57
CA LYS A 207 -4.88 -6.83 -16.85
C LYS A 207 -6.16 -6.97 -16.01
N ALA A 208 -6.22 -6.33 -14.86
CA ALA A 208 -7.42 -6.29 -14.04
C ALA A 208 -8.42 -5.25 -14.57
N ILE A 209 -7.93 -4.06 -14.97
CA ILE A 209 -8.72 -3.00 -15.58
C ILE A 209 -9.41 -3.48 -16.86
N CYS A 210 -8.70 -4.17 -17.75
CA CYS A 210 -9.28 -4.62 -19.03
C CYS A 210 -10.42 -5.66 -18.88
N LYS A 211 -10.59 -6.25 -17.69
CA LYS A 211 -11.69 -7.18 -17.38
C LYS A 211 -12.95 -6.47 -16.90
N VAL A 212 -12.90 -5.17 -16.66
CA VAL A 212 -14.03 -4.35 -16.25
C VAL A 212 -14.57 -3.62 -17.48
N LYS A 213 -15.88 -3.70 -17.72
CA LYS A 213 -16.51 -2.96 -18.81
C LYS A 213 -16.89 -1.56 -18.33
N ALA A 214 -16.48 -0.53 -19.07
CA ALA A 214 -16.62 0.88 -18.67
C ALA A 214 -18.09 1.35 -18.59
N ASP A 215 -18.97 0.75 -19.39
CA ASP A 215 -20.42 0.98 -19.40
C ASP A 215 -21.12 0.44 -18.14
N LEU A 216 -20.45 -0.40 -17.35
CA LEU A 216 -21.02 -0.99 -16.13
C LEU A 216 -20.66 -0.25 -14.84
N ILE A 217 -19.92 0.87 -14.92
CA ILE A 217 -19.54 1.63 -13.72
C ILE A 217 -20.76 2.38 -13.18
N PRO A 218 -21.23 2.06 -11.96
CA PRO A 218 -22.49 2.58 -11.48
C PRO A 218 -22.31 3.95 -10.84
N PRO A 219 -23.32 4.84 -10.90
CA PRO A 219 -23.28 6.17 -10.30
C PRO A 219 -22.78 6.24 -8.84
N PRO A 220 -23.15 5.30 -7.92
CA PRO A 220 -22.78 5.40 -6.51
C PRO A 220 -21.28 5.34 -6.17
N ILE A 221 -20.44 4.90 -7.11
CA ILE A 221 -18.97 4.88 -6.96
C ILE A 221 -18.25 5.61 -8.10
N PHE A 222 -18.99 6.30 -8.98
CA PHE A 222 -18.45 6.85 -10.23
C PHE A 222 -17.33 7.86 -9.98
N ARG A 223 -17.49 8.70 -8.95
CA ARG A 223 -16.49 9.71 -8.56
C ARG A 223 -15.18 9.03 -8.10
N GLU A 224 -15.27 8.10 -7.16
CA GLU A 224 -14.11 7.38 -6.61
C GLU A 224 -13.44 6.51 -7.67
N TRP A 225 -14.23 5.86 -8.53
CA TRP A 225 -13.74 5.09 -9.65
C TRP A 225 -12.98 5.97 -10.64
N THR A 226 -13.51 7.15 -10.98
CA THR A 226 -12.86 8.09 -11.90
C THR A 226 -11.52 8.56 -11.35
N ALA A 227 -11.49 9.01 -10.09
CA ALA A 227 -10.25 9.43 -9.42
C ALA A 227 -9.23 8.28 -9.35
N PHE A 228 -9.67 7.06 -9.04
CA PHE A 228 -8.83 5.86 -9.07
C PHE A 228 -8.25 5.61 -10.46
N MET A 229 -9.07 5.69 -11.51
CA MET A 229 -8.64 5.42 -12.89
C MET A 229 -7.68 6.48 -13.43
N GLU A 230 -7.87 7.76 -13.09
CA GLU A 230 -6.95 8.83 -13.45
C GLU A 230 -5.56 8.59 -12.84
N LEU A 231 -5.50 8.34 -11.54
CA LEU A 231 -4.25 8.02 -10.86
C LEU A 231 -3.64 6.70 -11.39
N ALA A 232 -4.44 5.67 -11.60
CA ALA A 232 -3.98 4.39 -12.13
C ALA A 232 -3.34 4.53 -13.52
N LYS A 233 -3.93 5.35 -14.41
CA LYS A 233 -3.35 5.62 -15.74
C LYS A 233 -1.98 6.27 -15.61
N SER A 234 -1.88 7.35 -14.84
CA SER A 234 -0.61 8.05 -14.58
C SER A 234 0.46 7.12 -14.00
N ARG A 235 0.10 6.25 -13.05
CA ARG A 235 1.02 5.29 -12.45
C ARG A 235 1.39 4.15 -13.40
N ILE A 236 0.49 3.68 -14.26
CA ILE A 236 0.80 2.69 -15.30
C ILE A 236 1.78 3.25 -16.32
N GLU A 237 1.65 4.53 -16.70
CA GLU A 237 2.61 5.22 -17.57
C GLU A 237 3.99 5.32 -16.91
N LEU A 238 4.05 5.76 -15.65
CA LEU A 238 5.30 5.75 -14.86
C LEU A 238 5.90 4.34 -14.79
N PHE A 239 5.08 3.32 -14.54
CA PHE A 239 5.53 1.92 -14.52
C PHE A 239 6.12 1.49 -15.86
N ARG A 240 5.51 1.86 -16.98
CA ARG A 240 6.05 1.55 -18.31
C ARG A 240 7.37 2.27 -18.56
N PHE A 241 7.45 3.55 -18.22
CA PHE A 241 8.68 4.34 -18.31
C PHE A 241 9.79 3.71 -17.47
N PHE A 242 9.52 3.40 -16.20
CA PHE A 242 10.45 2.77 -15.26
C PHE A 242 11.00 1.43 -15.76
N ASN A 243 10.18 0.64 -16.48
CA ASN A 243 10.63 -0.65 -17.04
C ASN A 243 11.20 -0.53 -18.47
N SER A 244 11.23 0.67 -19.04
CA SER A 244 11.85 0.91 -20.34
C SER A 244 13.36 1.10 -20.20
N GLU A 245 14.11 0.85 -21.27
CA GLU A 245 15.56 1.11 -21.32
C GLU A 245 15.92 2.60 -21.13
N LYS A 246 14.93 3.49 -21.22
CA LYS A 246 15.13 4.94 -21.02
C LYS A 246 15.24 5.32 -19.55
N TYR A 247 14.69 4.52 -18.64
CA TYR A 247 14.78 4.82 -17.22
C TYR A 247 16.14 4.38 -16.68
N THR A 248 17.04 5.34 -16.55
CA THR A 248 18.30 5.17 -15.83
C THR A 248 18.14 5.83 -14.47
N PRO A 249 17.90 5.07 -13.39
CA PRO A 249 17.86 5.67 -12.06
C PRO A 249 19.22 6.30 -11.83
N LEU A 250 19.29 7.60 -11.60
CA LEU A 250 20.52 8.25 -11.17
C LEU A 250 20.56 8.22 -9.65
N ARG A 251 21.76 8.01 -9.09
CA ARG A 251 21.98 8.06 -7.65
C ARG A 251 23.14 8.97 -7.33
N ALA A 252 22.98 9.75 -6.26
CA ALA A 252 24.05 10.56 -5.69
C ALA A 252 24.92 9.70 -4.77
N CYS A 253 26.20 10.08 -4.66
CA CYS A 253 27.09 9.56 -3.63
C CYS A 253 26.53 9.87 -2.23
N ASP A 254 26.49 8.87 -1.36
CA ASP A 254 26.12 9.03 0.04
C ASP A 254 27.25 9.70 0.86
N ASN A 255 28.37 10.12 0.25
CA ASN A 255 29.30 11.05 0.92
C ASN A 255 28.80 12.49 0.73
N SER A 256 28.38 13.13 1.81
CA SER A 256 27.85 14.52 1.81
C SER A 256 28.73 15.60 1.17
N SER A 257 30.04 15.37 1.06
CA SER A 257 30.98 16.29 0.40
C SER A 257 31.22 15.97 -1.08
N CYS A 258 30.57 14.93 -1.60
CA CYS A 258 30.71 14.47 -2.96
C CYS A 258 29.43 14.76 -3.76
N ASN A 259 29.61 15.40 -4.93
CA ASN A 259 28.50 15.75 -5.82
C ASN A 259 28.39 14.82 -7.03
N ILE A 260 29.03 13.64 -6.99
CA ILE A 260 28.99 12.69 -8.10
C ILE A 260 27.61 12.02 -8.13
N ILE A 261 26.98 12.11 -9.31
CA ILE A 261 25.71 11.47 -9.65
C ILE A 261 25.95 10.61 -10.88
N GLN A 262 25.64 9.32 -10.78
CA GLN A 262 25.87 8.37 -11.86
C GLN A 262 24.91 7.17 -11.72
N ASP A 263 25.07 6.19 -12.60
CA ASP A 263 24.31 4.93 -12.54
C ASP A 263 24.61 4.18 -11.21
N PRO A 264 23.61 3.75 -10.43
CA PRO A 264 23.75 2.96 -9.21
C PRO A 264 24.69 1.76 -9.34
N GLN A 265 24.80 1.15 -10.52
CA GLN A 265 25.68 0.00 -10.78
C GLN A 265 27.17 0.37 -10.72
N THR A 266 27.50 1.65 -10.87
CA THR A 266 28.88 2.17 -10.82
C THR A 266 29.30 2.58 -9.41
N PHE A 267 28.40 2.50 -8.42
CA PHE A 267 28.68 2.82 -7.03
C PHE A 267 29.13 1.58 -6.24
N ASP A 268 30.09 1.79 -5.35
CA ASP A 268 30.43 0.84 -4.29
C ASP A 268 29.39 0.89 -3.17
N LEU A 269 28.96 -0.28 -2.69
CA LEU A 269 28.12 -0.37 -1.52
C LEU A 269 28.95 -0.38 -0.23
N CYS A 270 28.38 0.13 0.85
CA CYS A 270 28.87 -0.19 2.19
C CYS A 270 28.78 -1.71 2.41
N SER A 271 29.89 -2.35 2.78
CA SER A 271 29.95 -3.81 2.97
C SER A 271 29.09 -4.29 4.14
N ALA A 272 28.86 -3.44 5.14
CA ALA A 272 28.06 -3.76 6.32
C ALA A 272 26.57 -3.55 6.07
N CYS A 273 26.10 -2.31 5.87
CA CYS A 273 24.67 -2.04 5.75
C CYS A 273 24.11 -2.30 4.36
N ARG A 274 24.92 -2.21 3.30
CA ARG A 274 24.49 -2.29 1.88
C ARG A 274 23.38 -1.29 1.49
N GLN A 275 23.20 -0.24 2.28
CA GLN A 275 22.20 0.81 2.06
C GLN A 275 22.82 2.10 1.49
N CYS A 276 24.12 2.31 1.71
CA CYS A 276 24.86 3.49 1.26
C CYS A 276 25.74 3.17 0.04
N PHE A 277 25.74 4.08 -0.92
CA PHE A 277 26.34 4.01 -2.25
C PHE A 277 27.42 5.08 -2.34
N TYR A 278 28.65 4.69 -2.66
CA TYR A 278 29.80 5.58 -2.76
C TYR A 278 30.44 5.48 -4.13
N CYS A 279 30.73 6.61 -4.76
CA CYS A 279 31.35 6.61 -6.09
C CYS A 279 32.81 6.12 -6.06
N SER A 280 33.42 6.03 -4.87
CA SER A 280 34.77 5.52 -4.65
C SER A 280 34.98 5.04 -3.22
N GLY A 281 36.02 4.22 -3.03
CA GLY A 281 36.48 3.81 -1.69
C GLY A 281 36.90 4.97 -0.79
N ASP A 282 37.41 6.07 -1.37
CA ASP A 282 37.78 7.27 -0.61
C ASP A 282 36.55 8.02 -0.10
N CYS A 283 35.49 8.14 -0.90
CA CYS A 283 34.21 8.68 -0.44
C CYS A 283 33.63 7.86 0.72
N ARG A 284 33.71 6.53 0.62
CA ARG A 284 33.29 5.64 1.72
C ARG A 284 34.12 5.86 2.99
N ARG A 285 35.45 6.02 2.87
CA ARG A 285 36.34 6.26 4.03
C ARG A 285 36.06 7.62 4.67
N MET A 286 35.93 8.68 3.87
CA MET A 286 35.61 10.02 4.35
C MET A 286 34.25 10.06 5.06
N ASP A 287 33.22 9.44 4.48
CA ASP A 287 31.89 9.39 5.11
C ASP A 287 31.89 8.54 6.39
N TRP A 288 32.68 7.46 6.42
CA TRP A 288 32.88 6.64 7.62
C TRP A 288 33.51 7.43 8.76
N GLU A 289 34.58 8.19 8.48
CA GLU A 289 35.37 8.90 9.49
C GLU A 289 34.74 10.24 9.92
N ALA A 290 34.25 11.04 8.97
CA ALA A 290 33.80 12.41 9.18
C ALA A 290 32.34 12.69 8.79
N GLY A 291 31.73 11.81 7.99
CA GLY A 291 30.34 11.97 7.50
C GLY A 291 29.27 11.38 8.41
N GLY A 292 29.67 10.74 9.52
CA GLY A 292 28.76 10.19 10.53
C GLY A 292 28.23 8.79 10.20
N HIS A 293 28.63 8.19 9.07
CA HIS A 293 28.17 6.86 8.70
C HIS A 293 28.59 5.78 9.70
N ARG A 294 29.79 5.88 10.31
CA ARG A 294 30.22 4.93 11.35
C ARG A 294 29.21 4.80 12.51
N VAL A 295 28.58 5.92 12.90
CA VAL A 295 27.56 5.94 13.97
C VAL A 295 26.20 5.48 13.44
N GLY A 296 25.85 5.83 12.20
CA GLY A 296 24.57 5.49 11.59
C GLY A 296 24.46 4.06 11.03
N CYS A 297 25.59 3.43 10.68
CA CYS A 297 25.63 2.16 9.96
C CYS A 297 24.87 1.03 10.68
N PRO A 298 25.03 0.79 12.00
CA PRO A 298 24.27 -0.26 12.69
C PRO A 298 22.75 -0.06 12.61
N ARG A 299 22.28 1.19 12.64
CA ARG A 299 20.84 1.49 12.50
C ARG A 299 20.35 1.21 11.08
N LEU A 300 21.16 1.53 10.07
CA LEU A 300 20.86 1.19 8.68
C LEU A 300 20.83 -0.33 8.46
N CYS A 301 21.67 -1.10 9.16
CA CYS A 301 21.60 -2.56 9.14
C CYS A 301 20.28 -3.08 9.73
N LEU A 302 19.79 -2.48 10.82
CA LEU A 302 18.47 -2.84 11.39
C LEU A 302 17.31 -2.50 10.43
N GLN A 303 17.44 -1.39 9.70
CA GLN A 303 16.48 -0.97 8.67
C GLN A 303 16.53 -1.81 7.39
N ALA A 304 17.56 -2.64 7.19
CA ALA A 304 17.65 -3.53 6.02
C ALA A 304 16.45 -4.50 5.92
N THR A 305 15.73 -4.72 7.03
CA THR A 305 14.44 -5.42 7.08
C THR A 305 13.43 -4.88 6.07
N VAL A 306 13.38 -3.56 5.82
CA VAL A 306 12.46 -2.97 4.84
C VAL A 306 12.85 -3.38 3.41
N THR A 307 14.14 -3.36 3.10
CA THR A 307 14.66 -3.82 1.82
C THR A 307 14.46 -5.32 1.64
N GLU A 308 14.55 -6.11 2.70
CA GLU A 308 14.23 -7.54 2.66
C GLU A 308 12.73 -7.78 2.38
N ILE A 309 11.84 -6.97 2.95
CA ILE A 309 10.39 -7.09 2.77
C ILE A 309 9.95 -6.65 1.36
N LEU A 310 10.41 -5.48 0.89
CA LEU A 310 9.95 -4.90 -0.38
C LEU A 310 10.81 -5.35 -1.58
N GLY A 311 12.09 -5.62 -1.36
CA GLY A 311 13.07 -5.84 -2.41
C GLY A 311 13.56 -4.54 -3.07
N GLN A 312 14.78 -4.58 -3.63
CA GLN A 312 15.43 -3.40 -4.20
C GLN A 312 14.65 -2.76 -5.35
N ARG A 313 14.02 -3.58 -6.22
CA ARG A 313 13.26 -3.08 -7.37
C ARG A 313 12.02 -2.29 -6.96
N GLU A 314 11.35 -2.72 -5.89
CA GLU A 314 10.19 -2.06 -5.32
C GLU A 314 10.59 -0.71 -4.71
N LEU A 315 11.70 -0.66 -3.96
CA LEU A 315 12.25 0.59 -3.42
C LEU A 315 12.66 1.58 -4.51
N SER A 316 13.33 1.11 -5.57
CA SER A 316 13.66 1.97 -6.72
C SER A 316 12.40 2.52 -7.39
N PHE A 317 11.36 1.70 -7.54
CA PHE A 317 10.09 2.15 -8.10
C PHE A 317 9.39 3.18 -7.21
N LEU A 318 9.38 2.98 -5.89
CA LEU A 318 8.87 3.95 -4.93
C LEU A 318 9.63 5.29 -5.02
N GLY A 319 10.95 5.25 -5.24
CA GLY A 319 11.75 6.44 -5.55
C GLY A 319 11.24 7.16 -6.80
N ALA A 320 10.94 6.44 -7.88
CA ALA A 320 10.35 7.02 -9.10
C ALA A 320 8.95 7.61 -8.85
N VAL A 321 8.13 6.97 -8.03
CA VAL A 321 6.81 7.47 -7.62
C VAL A 321 6.94 8.80 -6.88
N VAL A 322 7.84 8.87 -5.89
CA VAL A 322 8.11 10.07 -5.12
C VAL A 322 8.64 11.19 -6.01
N HIS A 323 9.57 10.88 -6.92
CA HIS A 323 10.06 11.86 -7.88
C HIS A 323 8.96 12.40 -8.79
N GLN A 324 8.06 11.55 -9.31
CA GLN A 324 6.93 12.01 -10.11
C GLN A 324 6.01 12.95 -9.31
N VAL A 325 5.70 12.61 -8.06
CA VAL A 325 4.87 13.46 -7.19
C VAL A 325 5.57 14.78 -6.90
N TYR A 326 6.86 14.75 -6.58
CA TYR A 326 7.66 15.95 -6.38
C TYR A 326 7.64 16.85 -7.60
N SER A 327 7.88 16.31 -8.80
CA SER A 327 7.85 17.10 -10.03
C SER A 327 6.51 17.80 -10.25
N ILE A 328 5.39 17.16 -9.86
CA ILE A 328 4.04 17.74 -9.96
C ILE A 328 3.81 18.79 -8.86
N MET A 329 4.36 18.58 -7.67
CA MET A 329 4.07 19.38 -6.48
C MET A 329 5.16 20.40 -6.12
N LYS A 330 6.28 20.46 -6.84
CA LYS A 330 7.50 21.17 -6.43
C LYS A 330 7.29 22.61 -5.95
N HIS A 331 6.49 23.42 -6.64
CA HIS A 331 6.19 24.79 -6.19
C HIS A 331 5.46 24.85 -4.85
N THR A 332 4.52 23.92 -4.65
CA THR A 332 3.82 23.79 -3.37
C THR A 332 4.76 23.32 -2.28
N ILE A 333 5.71 22.44 -2.61
CA ILE A 333 6.74 21.96 -1.69
C ILE A 333 7.66 23.13 -1.30
N TRP A 334 8.24 23.84 -2.27
CA TRP A 334 9.12 24.98 -2.05
C TRP A 334 8.44 26.10 -1.26
N LEU A 335 7.16 26.38 -1.54
CA LEU A 335 6.41 27.35 -0.75
C LEU A 335 6.27 26.93 0.72
N LYS A 336 6.00 25.63 0.99
CA LYS A 336 5.96 25.09 2.35
C LYS A 336 7.34 25.13 3.02
N GLN A 337 8.41 24.89 2.26
CA GLN A 337 9.79 25.01 2.75
C GLN A 337 10.11 26.46 3.13
N ILE A 338 9.80 27.45 2.27
CA ILE A 338 9.95 28.88 2.59
C ILE A 338 9.20 29.24 3.86
N THR A 339 7.96 28.77 3.98
CA THR A 339 7.13 28.99 5.18
C THR A 339 7.77 28.42 6.43
N PHE A 340 8.32 27.21 6.34
CA PHE A 340 9.03 26.58 7.43
C PHE A 340 10.31 27.32 7.80
N MET A 341 11.16 27.64 6.82
CA MET A 341 12.43 28.37 7.02
C MET A 341 12.19 29.75 7.65
N HIS A 342 11.12 30.43 7.26
CA HIS A 342 10.72 31.69 7.85
C HIS A 342 10.34 31.55 9.33
N ALA A 343 9.55 30.53 9.67
CA ALA A 343 9.11 30.29 11.04
C ALA A 343 10.20 29.69 11.95
N HIS A 344 11.17 28.97 11.39
CA HIS A 344 12.20 28.22 12.11
C HIS A 344 13.59 28.50 11.52
N PRO A 345 14.10 29.73 11.62
CA PRO A 345 15.38 30.10 11.01
C PRO A 345 16.53 29.27 11.60
N GLY A 346 17.29 28.62 10.72
CA GLY A 346 18.44 27.78 11.09
C GLY A 346 18.10 26.33 11.47
N GLU A 347 16.83 25.93 11.43
CA GLU A 347 16.45 24.52 11.56
C GLU A 347 16.51 23.79 10.22
N ASP A 348 17.13 22.60 10.22
CA ASP A 348 17.09 21.68 9.09
C ASP A 348 15.67 21.15 8.90
N PHE A 349 15.26 20.94 7.64
CA PHE A 349 13.95 20.40 7.29
C PHE A 349 14.04 19.29 6.23
N TYR A 350 12.95 18.54 6.09
CA TYR A 350 12.74 17.59 4.99
C TYR A 350 11.29 17.62 4.53
N ALA A 351 11.04 17.17 3.30
CA ALA A 351 9.68 16.98 2.80
C ALA A 351 9.20 15.55 3.09
N LEU A 352 8.13 15.45 3.88
CA LEU A 352 7.45 14.20 4.16
C LEU A 352 6.52 13.81 3.01
N PHE A 353 6.56 12.58 2.55
CA PHE A 353 5.60 11.99 1.62
C PHE A 353 4.87 10.89 2.36
N ASP A 354 3.66 11.21 2.84
CA ASP A 354 2.83 10.27 3.57
C ASP A 354 1.99 9.41 2.60
N GLN A 355 2.34 8.13 2.45
CA GLN A 355 1.55 7.14 1.68
C GLN A 355 0.54 6.38 2.56
N THR A 356 0.42 6.73 3.84
CA THR A 356 -0.45 6.06 4.81
C THR A 356 -1.87 6.60 4.80
N GLY A 357 -2.04 7.83 4.29
CA GLY A 357 -3.28 8.59 4.25
C GLY A 357 -4.18 8.33 3.03
N VAL A 358 -5.33 9.01 3.04
CA VAL A 358 -6.43 8.81 2.07
C VAL A 358 -6.58 9.99 1.10
N SER A 359 -6.03 11.14 1.46
CA SER A 359 -6.25 12.40 0.77
C SER A 359 -4.92 13.01 0.42
N PRO A 360 -4.82 13.65 -0.76
CA PRO A 360 -4.12 13.16 -1.96
C PRO A 360 -2.88 12.28 -1.69
N PRO A 361 -2.33 11.55 -2.67
CA PRO A 361 -1.34 10.49 -2.42
C PRO A 361 -0.04 10.93 -1.72
N CYS A 362 0.17 12.22 -1.42
CA CYS A 362 1.22 12.72 -0.56
C CYS A 362 0.80 14.04 0.09
N ASP A 363 0.56 14.06 1.40
CA ASP A 363 0.65 15.31 2.16
C ASP A 363 2.13 15.65 2.34
N VAL A 364 2.55 16.78 1.75
CA VAL A 364 3.91 17.28 1.93
C VAL A 364 3.97 18.17 3.15
N LEU A 365 4.68 17.74 4.18
CA LEU A 365 4.96 18.53 5.37
C LEU A 365 6.45 18.86 5.39
N ALA A 366 6.77 20.12 5.66
CA ALA A 366 8.10 20.50 6.11
C ALA A 366 8.15 20.23 7.62
N GLN A 367 9.04 19.34 8.04
CA GLN A 367 9.20 18.95 9.44
C GLN A 367 10.63 19.20 9.91
N SER A 368 10.79 19.53 11.19
CA SER A 368 12.11 19.70 11.82
C SER A 368 12.88 18.38 11.78
N ALA A 369 14.14 18.44 11.34
CA ALA A 369 15.07 17.32 11.36
C ALA A 369 15.40 16.81 12.77
N SER A 370 15.15 17.61 13.80
CA SER A 370 15.55 17.33 15.18
C SER A 370 14.93 16.04 15.75
N ASP A 371 13.78 15.63 15.22
CA ASP A 371 13.05 14.43 15.63
C ASP A 371 13.58 13.13 15.01
N HIS A 372 14.55 13.21 14.08
CA HIS A 372 15.01 12.08 13.29
C HIS A 372 16.55 11.92 13.28
N PRO A 373 17.09 10.78 12.79
CA PRO A 373 18.53 10.54 12.82
C PRO A 373 19.28 11.62 12.02
N ARG A 374 20.01 12.50 12.73
CA ARG A 374 20.79 13.64 12.20
C ARG A 374 21.69 13.32 11.00
N VAL A 375 22.10 12.06 10.83
CA VAL A 375 23.07 11.65 9.81
C VAL A 375 22.61 12.07 8.41
N ARG A 376 21.34 11.85 8.03
CA ARG A 376 20.90 12.15 6.66
C ARG A 376 20.58 13.62 6.43
N THR A 377 20.14 14.35 7.45
CA THR A 377 19.82 15.78 7.32
C THR A 377 21.09 16.60 7.15
N CYS A 378 22.14 16.28 7.92
CA CYS A 378 23.46 16.86 7.70
C CYS A 378 23.99 16.65 6.28
N HIS A 379 23.62 15.56 5.61
CA HIS A 379 24.05 15.30 4.23
C HIS A 379 23.41 16.27 3.24
N ALA A 380 22.09 16.49 3.36
CA ALA A 380 21.39 17.45 2.52
C ALA A 380 21.93 18.88 2.74
N THR A 381 22.09 19.30 4.00
CA THR A 381 22.62 20.64 4.32
C THR A 381 24.04 20.85 3.78
N ARG A 382 24.91 19.85 3.88
CA ARG A 382 26.29 19.92 3.36
C ARG A 382 26.39 19.90 1.83
N SER A 383 25.36 19.40 1.15
CA SER A 383 25.31 19.39 -0.32
C SER A 383 25.15 20.80 -0.93
N GLY A 384 24.91 21.83 -0.10
CA GLY A 384 24.66 23.18 -0.57
C GLY A 384 23.40 23.26 -1.43
N GLY A 385 22.36 22.50 -1.09
CA GLY A 385 21.11 22.45 -1.84
C GLY A 385 21.08 21.52 -3.05
N LEU A 386 22.19 20.84 -3.39
CA LEU A 386 22.20 19.89 -4.52
C LEU A 386 21.37 18.62 -4.26
N ILE A 387 21.19 18.26 -2.98
CA ILE A 387 20.39 17.13 -2.54
C ILE A 387 19.32 17.64 -1.58
N GLU A 388 18.06 17.44 -1.94
CA GLU A 388 16.92 17.57 -1.04
C GLU A 388 16.62 16.23 -0.40
N LEU A 389 16.41 16.24 0.92
CA LEU A 389 16.05 15.05 1.65
C LEU A 389 14.53 14.93 1.73
N HIS A 390 14.04 13.77 1.31
CA HIS A 390 12.64 13.44 1.41
C HIS A 390 12.45 12.19 2.25
N MET A 391 11.39 12.18 3.05
CA MET A 391 11.02 11.03 3.85
C MET A 391 9.74 10.44 3.30
N LEU A 392 9.77 9.19 2.88
CA LEU A 392 8.59 8.41 2.55
C LEU A 392 8.13 7.67 3.80
N LEU A 393 6.92 7.95 4.27
CA LEU A 393 6.28 7.13 5.31
C LEU A 393 5.45 6.03 4.67
N MET A 394 5.72 4.81 5.11
CA MET A 394 4.94 3.62 4.78
C MET A 394 4.48 2.98 6.07
N THR A 395 3.23 2.54 6.13
CA THR A 395 2.69 1.85 7.31
C THR A 395 2.83 0.35 7.17
N SER A 396 3.37 -0.28 8.23
CA SER A 396 3.29 -1.72 8.47
C SER A 396 3.04 -1.96 9.96
N LYS A 397 1.85 -2.44 10.30
CA LYS A 397 1.26 -2.84 11.61
C LYS A 397 1.53 -1.99 12.81
N ASP A 398 2.75 -2.09 13.29
CA ASP A 398 3.23 -1.56 14.56
C ASP A 398 4.39 -0.58 14.31
N HIS A 399 4.74 -0.38 13.04
CA HIS A 399 5.92 0.34 12.58
C HIS A 399 5.54 1.24 11.41
N THR A 400 5.64 2.53 11.64
CA THR A 400 5.81 3.47 10.55
C THR A 400 7.22 3.33 10.04
N VAL A 401 7.37 2.80 8.84
CA VAL A 401 8.64 2.72 8.15
C VAL A 401 8.90 4.06 7.48
N ALA A 402 9.89 4.79 7.99
CA ALA A 402 10.42 5.97 7.34
C ALA A 402 11.57 5.57 6.40
N GLN A 403 11.34 5.70 5.10
CA GLN A 403 12.38 5.52 4.09
C GLN A 403 12.85 6.90 3.60
N TRP A 404 14.13 7.16 3.79
CA TRP A 404 14.74 8.37 3.26
C TRP A 404 15.09 8.19 1.78
N ILE A 405 14.64 9.15 0.97
CA ILE A 405 14.85 9.23 -0.47
C ILE A 405 15.59 10.54 -0.72
N PRO A 406 16.92 10.50 -0.92
CA PRO A 406 17.63 11.67 -1.40
C PRO A 406 17.17 11.94 -2.83
N MET A 407 16.75 13.16 -3.10
CA MET A 407 16.44 13.62 -4.45
C MET A 407 17.37 14.76 -4.82
N ARG A 408 17.69 14.86 -6.10
CA ARG A 408 18.47 15.98 -6.61
C ARG A 408 17.58 17.21 -6.64
N SER A 409 18.05 18.33 -6.10
CA SER A 409 17.43 19.62 -6.39
C SER A 409 17.86 20.11 -7.77
N SER A 410 17.14 21.06 -8.36
CA SER A 410 17.50 21.64 -9.65
C SER A 410 18.88 22.30 -9.61
N SER A 411 19.22 23.01 -8.53
CA SER A 411 20.55 23.58 -8.32
C SER A 411 20.76 24.10 -6.89
N SER A 412 22.03 24.32 -6.51
CA SER A 412 22.38 25.03 -5.27
C SER A 412 21.86 26.47 -5.28
N ALA A 413 21.86 27.12 -6.45
CA ALA A 413 21.41 28.50 -6.59
C ALA A 413 19.90 28.65 -6.37
N LEU A 414 19.08 27.68 -6.81
CA LEU A 414 17.66 27.67 -6.44
C LEU A 414 17.49 27.58 -4.92
N HIS A 415 18.21 26.66 -4.27
CA HIS A 415 18.12 26.49 -2.82
C HIS A 415 18.51 27.77 -2.08
N ASP A 416 19.62 28.40 -2.47
CA ASP A 416 20.06 29.68 -1.93
C ASP A 416 19.02 30.79 -2.17
N GLY A 417 18.40 30.81 -3.35
CA GLY A 417 17.30 31.71 -3.68
C GLY A 417 16.08 31.52 -2.77
N LEU A 418 15.66 30.27 -2.51
CA LEU A 418 14.57 29.97 -1.58
C LEU A 418 14.90 30.44 -0.15
N GLN A 419 16.14 30.27 0.32
CA GLN A 419 16.59 30.78 1.61
C GLN A 419 16.57 32.31 1.67
N GLN A 420 17.03 32.98 0.61
CA GLN A 420 17.00 34.45 0.52
C GLN A 420 15.57 34.99 0.55
N ILE A 421 14.64 34.35 -0.17
CA ILE A 421 13.21 34.68 -0.11
C ILE A 421 12.72 34.56 1.32
N ALA A 422 12.97 33.42 1.99
CA ALA A 422 12.49 33.19 3.36
C ALA A 422 13.05 34.22 4.36
N ALA A 423 14.33 34.57 4.23
CA ALA A 423 14.99 35.57 5.07
C ALA A 423 14.51 37.01 4.81
N GLY A 424 14.02 37.30 3.59
CA GLY A 424 13.48 38.61 3.21
C GLY A 424 12.02 38.84 3.61
N ILE A 425 11.31 37.81 4.09
CA ILE A 425 9.94 37.96 4.59
C ILE A 425 9.98 38.62 5.97
N ASP A 426 9.16 39.66 6.16
CA ASP A 426 8.96 40.29 7.48
C ASP A 426 8.49 39.22 8.50
N PRO A 427 9.18 39.07 9.65
CA PRO A 427 8.81 38.09 10.70
C PRO A 427 7.36 38.17 11.19
N THR A 428 6.67 39.28 10.95
CA THR A 428 5.26 39.52 11.33
C THR A 428 4.28 39.32 10.17
N ALA A 429 4.78 39.07 8.95
CA ALA A 429 3.94 38.92 7.78
C ALA A 429 3.08 37.65 7.85
N ASP A 430 1.81 37.81 7.51
CA ASP A 430 0.92 36.69 7.25
C ASP A 430 1.25 36.10 5.86
N ILE A 431 1.94 34.95 5.86
CA ILE A 431 2.36 34.26 4.63
C ILE A 431 1.18 33.97 3.70
N SER A 432 -0.03 33.76 4.24
CA SER A 432 -1.22 33.51 3.41
C SER A 432 -1.56 34.71 2.51
N GLN A 433 -1.22 35.93 2.94
CA GLN A 433 -1.48 37.16 2.19
C GLN A 433 -0.44 37.40 1.08
N ILE A 434 0.76 36.86 1.22
CA ILE A 434 1.86 37.03 0.24
C ILE A 434 2.11 35.79 -0.62
N GLN A 435 1.29 34.74 -0.46
CA GLN A 435 1.48 33.46 -1.14
C GLN A 435 1.53 33.57 -2.67
N GLY A 436 0.75 34.47 -3.27
CA GLY A 436 0.78 34.73 -4.72
C GLY A 436 2.15 35.23 -5.18
N ARG A 437 2.67 36.27 -4.52
CA ARG A 437 4.00 36.85 -4.80
C ARG A 437 5.12 35.83 -4.62
N LEU A 438 5.03 34.97 -3.60
CA LEU A 438 6.02 33.91 -3.38
C LEU A 438 6.03 32.90 -4.53
N ARG A 439 4.86 32.54 -5.09
CA ARG A 439 4.80 31.65 -6.26
C ARG A 439 5.43 32.27 -7.49
N ASP A 440 5.18 33.56 -7.73
CA ASP A 440 5.77 34.27 -8.87
C ASP A 440 7.30 34.32 -8.77
N GLU A 441 7.83 34.54 -7.56
CA GLU A 441 9.27 34.58 -7.32
C GLU A 441 9.93 33.20 -7.43
N ILE A 442 9.28 32.17 -6.92
CA ILE A 442 9.71 30.77 -7.10
C ILE A 442 9.77 30.42 -8.59
N GLN A 443 8.75 30.81 -9.35
CA GLN A 443 8.69 30.58 -10.79
C GLN A 443 9.85 31.30 -11.52
N ARG A 444 10.13 32.56 -11.14
CA ARG A 444 11.26 33.32 -11.68
C ARG A 444 12.60 32.62 -11.41
N LEU A 445 12.83 32.17 -10.19
CA LEU A 445 14.06 31.43 -9.84
C LEU A 445 14.19 30.14 -10.66
N GLU A 446 13.10 29.41 -10.88
CA GLU A 446 13.14 28.21 -11.71
C GLU A 446 13.49 28.51 -13.17
N GLU A 447 12.94 29.59 -13.73
CA GLU A 447 13.22 30.03 -15.10
C GLU A 447 14.67 30.50 -15.27
N GLU A 448 15.24 31.20 -14.28
CA GLU A 448 16.62 31.69 -14.28
C GLU A 448 17.65 30.57 -14.23
N GLU A 449 17.37 29.49 -13.50
CA GLU A 449 18.22 28.31 -13.46
C GLU A 449 18.20 27.49 -14.77
N GLY A 450 17.38 27.90 -15.75
CA GLY A 450 17.37 27.34 -17.08
C GLY A 450 17.03 25.85 -17.05
N ALA A 451 15.99 25.50 -16.28
CA ALA A 451 15.72 24.14 -15.85
C ALA A 451 15.76 23.12 -17.01
N GLU A 452 16.92 22.49 -17.20
CA GLU A 452 16.99 21.05 -17.48
C GLU A 452 16.40 20.37 -16.24
N VAL A 453 15.09 20.49 -16.07
CA VAL A 453 14.33 19.50 -15.30
C VAL A 453 14.80 18.19 -15.90
N ILE A 454 15.29 17.27 -15.07
CA ILE A 454 15.52 15.89 -15.47
C ILE A 454 14.13 15.38 -15.89
N GLN A 455 13.78 15.61 -17.16
CA GLN A 455 12.47 15.32 -17.68
C GLN A 455 12.40 13.80 -17.73
N PHE A 456 11.52 13.26 -16.89
CA PHE A 456 10.97 11.93 -17.13
C PHE A 456 10.20 12.02 -18.46
N HIS A 457 10.90 11.82 -19.58
CA HIS A 457 10.33 11.84 -20.93
C HIS A 457 9.54 10.59 -21.27
#